data_AF-A0A4U9I767-F1
#
_entry.id   AF-A0A4U9I767-F1
#
_cell.length_a   1.000
_cell.length_b   1.000
_cell.length_c   1.000
_cell.angle_alpha   90.00
_cell.angle_beta   90.00
_cell.angle_gamma   90.00
#
_symmetry.space_group_name_H-M   'P 1'
#
loop_
_entity.id
_entity.type
_entity.pdbx_description
1 polymer ?
#
loop_
_entity_poly.entity_id
_entity_poly.type
_entity_poly.pdbx_seq_one_letter_code
_entity_poly.pdbx_strand_id
1 'polypeptide(L)'
;MAQGRYAIFLNSGDIFHEDVAQFVRQLARVQGNAMILGDALLDFGDGNKVRRAAKPGWYIYHSLPASHQAIFFPVSGLKTYPYELQYRVSSDYALTARMYKAGYPFKRLPGLVSEFSMGGVSTSNNLELCQDAKKVQREILRMPGVFAELSYLLRLKTTGKTKALYNKA
;
A
#
# COMPACT_ATOMS: atom_id res chain seq x y z
N MET A 1 -13.20 17.50 -7.83
CA MET A 1 -12.60 16.82 -6.66
C MET A 1 -13.50 15.68 -6.21
N ALA A 2 -12.95 14.63 -5.59
CA ALA A 2 -13.76 13.52 -5.07
C ALA A 2 -14.68 13.98 -3.92
N GLN A 3 -15.94 13.56 -3.98
CA GLN A 3 -16.99 13.91 -2.99
C GLN A 3 -17.46 12.71 -2.16
N GLY A 4 -16.96 11.51 -2.45
CA GLY A 4 -17.29 10.30 -1.71
C GLY A 4 -16.72 10.31 -0.29
N ARG A 5 -17.20 9.38 0.55
CA ARG A 5 -16.64 9.16 1.89
C ARG A 5 -15.23 8.58 1.86
N TYR A 6 -14.97 7.75 0.86
CA TYR A 6 -13.71 7.08 0.62
C TYR A 6 -13.20 7.40 -0.78
N ALA A 7 -11.88 7.40 -0.92
CA ALA A 7 -11.19 7.42 -2.19
C ALA A 7 -10.16 6.30 -2.23
N ILE A 8 -9.87 5.83 -3.43
CA ILE A 8 -8.86 4.82 -3.73
C ILE A 8 -7.95 5.38 -4.81
N PHE A 9 -6.67 5.07 -4.73
CA PHE A 9 -5.69 5.46 -5.72
C PHE A 9 -5.37 4.25 -6.60
N LEU A 10 -5.66 4.35 -7.88
CA LEU A 10 -5.41 3.32 -8.89
C LEU A 10 -4.51 3.93 -9.96
N ASN A 11 -3.35 3.34 -10.25
CA ASN A 11 -2.51 3.86 -11.32
C ASN A 11 -3.14 3.56 -12.69
N SER A 12 -2.68 4.26 -13.72
CA SER A 12 -3.19 4.09 -15.09
C SER A 12 -2.96 2.70 -15.69
N GLY A 13 -2.03 1.92 -15.15
CA GLY A 13 -1.76 0.54 -15.57
C GLY A 13 -2.42 -0.52 -14.70
N ASP A 14 -3.11 -0.12 -13.63
CA ASP A 14 -3.78 -1.04 -12.72
C ASP A 14 -5.28 -1.09 -13.03
N ILE A 15 -5.92 -2.24 -12.76
CA ILE A 15 -7.36 -2.41 -12.95
C ILE A 15 -8.06 -2.80 -11.64
N PHE A 16 -9.35 -2.52 -11.54
CA PHE A 16 -10.16 -3.12 -10.49
C PHE A 16 -10.42 -4.59 -10.79
N HIS A 17 -10.41 -5.42 -9.75
CA HIS A 17 -10.82 -6.81 -9.87
C HIS A 17 -12.35 -6.89 -10.09
N GLU A 18 -12.82 -7.92 -10.81
CA GLU A 18 -14.26 -8.11 -11.11
C GLU A 18 -15.14 -8.11 -9.85
N ASP A 19 -14.62 -8.67 -8.75
CA ASP A 19 -15.30 -8.74 -7.45
C ASP A 19 -15.29 -7.43 -6.64
N VAL A 20 -14.69 -6.34 -7.13
CA VAL A 20 -14.57 -5.09 -6.36
C VAL A 20 -15.94 -4.56 -5.91
N ALA A 21 -16.99 -4.80 -6.69
CA ALA A 21 -18.35 -4.38 -6.34
C ALA A 21 -18.84 -5.05 -5.04
N GLN A 22 -18.46 -6.31 -4.79
CA GLN A 22 -18.78 -7.02 -3.56
C GLN A 22 -18.04 -6.38 -2.37
N PHE A 23 -16.78 -6.00 -2.58
CA PHE A 23 -15.98 -5.30 -1.57
C PHE A 23 -16.58 -3.93 -1.23
N VAL A 24 -16.98 -3.15 -2.24
CA VAL A 24 -17.59 -1.82 -2.04
C VAL A 24 -18.92 -1.91 -1.30
N ARG A 25 -19.72 -2.95 -1.52
CA ARG A 25 -20.94 -3.21 -0.73
C ARG A 25 -20.66 -3.42 0.75
N GLN A 26 -19.56 -4.09 1.09
CA GLN A 26 -19.13 -4.24 2.49
C GLN A 26 -18.60 -2.92 3.05
N LEU A 27 -17.80 -2.18 2.26
CA LEU A 27 -17.27 -0.86 2.62
C LEU A 27 -18.40 0.14 2.96
N ALA A 28 -19.51 0.13 2.21
CA ALA A 28 -20.65 1.01 2.45
C ALA A 28 -21.24 0.86 3.87
N ARG A 29 -21.11 -0.33 4.48
CA ARG A 29 -21.62 -0.64 5.84
C ARG A 29 -20.62 -0.30 6.95
N VAL A 30 -19.35 -0.05 6.61
CA VAL A 30 -18.35 0.37 7.59
C VAL A 30 -18.71 1.75 8.11
N GLN A 31 -18.52 2.02 9.40
CA GLN A 31 -18.69 3.33 10.00
C GLN A 31 -17.34 3.91 10.45
N GLY A 32 -17.29 5.23 10.61
CA GLY A 32 -16.08 5.96 11.00
C GLY A 32 -15.12 6.22 9.84
N ASN A 33 -13.88 6.58 10.21
CA ASN A 33 -12.85 7.06 9.28
C ASN A 33 -11.65 6.09 9.23
N ALA A 34 -11.89 4.79 9.30
CA ALA A 34 -10.80 3.82 9.20
C ALA A 34 -10.24 3.77 7.77
N MET A 35 -8.93 3.58 7.61
CA MET A 35 -8.34 3.16 6.33
C MET A 35 -8.69 1.70 6.08
N ILE A 36 -9.34 1.42 4.95
CA ILE A 36 -9.90 0.09 4.67
C ILE A 36 -8.96 -0.69 3.76
N LEU A 37 -8.53 -1.85 4.24
CA LEU A 37 -7.56 -2.72 3.58
C LEU A 37 -8.29 -3.89 2.90
N GLY A 38 -8.09 -4.03 1.60
CA GLY A 38 -8.49 -5.20 0.82
C GLY A 38 -7.30 -5.98 0.29
N ASP A 39 -7.59 -7.09 -0.38
CA ASP A 39 -6.57 -7.89 -1.03
C ASP A 39 -6.40 -7.47 -2.50
N ALA A 40 -5.24 -7.76 -3.08
CA ALA A 40 -4.95 -7.49 -4.47
C ALA A 40 -4.46 -8.75 -5.18
N LEU A 41 -4.67 -8.83 -6.49
CA LEU A 41 -4.14 -9.88 -7.36
C LEU A 41 -2.91 -9.36 -8.10
N LEU A 42 -1.81 -10.10 -8.03
CA LEU A 42 -0.58 -9.81 -8.75
C LEU A 42 -0.55 -10.70 -9.99
N ASP A 43 -0.47 -10.09 -11.17
CA ASP A 43 -0.29 -10.80 -12.43
C ASP A 43 1.18 -10.74 -12.85
N PHE A 44 1.80 -11.90 -13.08
CA PHE A 44 3.19 -12.01 -13.53
C PHE A 44 3.34 -12.00 -15.05
N GLY A 45 2.23 -11.99 -15.81
CA GLY A 45 2.23 -11.87 -17.27
C GLY A 45 2.41 -13.19 -18.03
N ASP A 46 2.72 -14.27 -17.33
CA ASP A 46 2.86 -15.65 -17.84
C ASP A 46 1.61 -16.52 -17.52
N GLY A 47 0.52 -15.87 -17.11
CA GLY A 47 -0.69 -16.52 -16.62
C GLY A 47 -0.64 -16.89 -15.13
N ASN A 48 0.49 -16.73 -14.44
CA ASN A 48 0.57 -16.91 -13.00
C ASN A 48 0.03 -15.68 -12.27
N LYS A 49 -1.08 -15.87 -11.54
CA LYS A 49 -1.66 -14.84 -10.69
C LYS A 49 -1.57 -15.22 -9.22
N VAL A 50 -1.08 -14.30 -8.38
CA VAL A 50 -0.90 -14.55 -6.94
C VAL A 50 -1.70 -13.53 -6.14
N ARG A 51 -2.56 -14.01 -5.23
CA ARG A 51 -3.28 -13.16 -4.29
C ARG A 51 -2.32 -12.64 -3.22
N ARG A 52 -2.25 -11.31 -3.08
CA ARG A 52 -1.59 -10.62 -1.99
C ARG A 52 -2.63 -10.15 -0.98
N ALA A 53 -2.72 -10.90 0.11
CA ALA A 53 -3.59 -10.58 1.23
C ALA A 53 -3.12 -9.32 1.99
N ALA A 54 -4.08 -8.50 2.44
CA ALA A 54 -3.84 -7.46 3.41
C ALA A 54 -3.29 -8.05 4.71
N LYS A 55 -2.23 -7.42 5.21
CA LYS A 55 -1.53 -7.73 6.45
C LYS A 55 -2.15 -6.96 7.62
N PRO A 56 -1.88 -7.39 8.86
CA PRO A 56 -2.30 -6.66 10.04
C PRO A 56 -1.78 -5.21 10.04
N GLY A 57 -2.51 -4.30 10.70
CA GLY A 57 -2.19 -2.87 10.72
C GLY A 57 -0.80 -2.54 11.27
N TRP A 58 -0.26 -3.33 12.20
CA TRP A 58 1.10 -3.15 12.73
C TRP A 58 2.18 -3.30 11.65
N TYR A 59 1.87 -3.95 10.53
CA TYR A 59 2.80 -4.09 9.42
C TYR A 59 3.22 -2.72 8.85
N ILE A 60 2.47 -1.65 9.13
CA ILE A 60 2.84 -0.26 8.79
C ILE A 60 4.24 0.13 9.28
N TYR A 61 4.74 -0.44 10.38
CA TYR A 61 6.11 -0.19 10.86
C TYR A 61 7.19 -0.82 9.98
N HIS A 62 6.83 -1.68 9.04
CA HIS A 62 7.73 -2.25 8.05
C HIS A 62 7.41 -1.79 6.62
N SER A 63 6.13 -1.79 6.23
CA SER A 63 5.65 -1.41 4.90
C SER A 63 4.14 -1.15 4.89
N LEU A 64 3.60 -0.70 3.75
CA LEU A 64 2.15 -0.68 3.53
C LEU A 64 1.52 -2.05 3.88
N PRO A 65 0.43 -2.05 4.68
CA PRO A 65 -0.23 -3.29 5.11
C PRO A 65 -1.04 -3.95 3.98
N ALA A 66 -1.39 -3.24 2.91
CA ALA A 66 -1.96 -3.80 1.70
C ALA A 66 -1.26 -3.20 0.47
N SER A 67 -1.52 -3.72 -0.73
CA SER A 67 -1.15 -2.99 -1.96
C SER A 67 -1.85 -1.63 -1.97
N HIS A 68 -1.18 -0.57 -2.40
CA HIS A 68 -1.77 0.79 -2.37
C HIS A 68 -3.07 0.87 -3.18
N GLN A 69 -3.14 0.17 -4.32
CA GLN A 69 -4.36 0.01 -5.12
C GLN A 69 -5.46 -0.86 -4.48
N ALA A 70 -5.27 -1.31 -3.23
CA ALA A 70 -6.27 -2.02 -2.44
C ALA A 70 -6.49 -1.35 -1.06
N ILE A 71 -6.15 -0.05 -0.94
CA ILE A 71 -6.43 0.74 0.26
C ILE A 71 -7.45 1.83 -0.08
N PHE A 72 -8.57 1.83 0.65
CA PHE A 72 -9.52 2.94 0.62
C PHE A 72 -9.22 3.91 1.77
N PHE A 73 -8.92 5.15 1.42
CA PHE A 73 -8.64 6.23 2.35
C PHE A 73 -9.90 7.07 2.57
N PRO A 74 -10.23 7.44 3.82
CA PRO A 74 -11.30 8.39 4.07
C PRO A 74 -10.94 9.74 3.45
N VAL A 75 -11.86 10.32 2.67
CA VAL A 75 -11.62 11.58 1.94
C VAL A 75 -11.37 12.74 2.90
N SER A 76 -11.97 12.71 4.09
CA SER A 76 -11.67 13.66 5.16
C SER A 76 -10.20 13.65 5.54
N GLY A 77 -9.59 12.47 5.67
CA GLY A 77 -8.17 12.32 5.96
C GLY A 77 -7.27 12.78 4.81
N LEU A 78 -7.61 12.47 3.56
CA LEU A 78 -6.86 12.95 2.40
C LEU A 78 -6.85 14.48 2.25
N LYS A 79 -7.94 15.14 2.66
CA LYS A 79 -8.01 16.62 2.69
C LYS A 79 -7.10 17.22 3.75
N THR A 80 -6.89 16.53 4.88
CA THR A 80 -6.00 16.98 5.96
C THR A 80 -4.53 16.62 5.70
N TYR A 81 -4.28 15.46 5.10
CA TYR A 81 -2.95 14.92 4.85
C TYR A 81 -2.77 14.66 3.34
N PRO A 82 -2.23 15.63 2.58
CA PRO A 82 -1.95 15.45 1.16
C PRO A 82 -0.73 14.54 0.94
N TYR A 83 -0.58 14.04 -0.29
CA TYR A 83 0.62 13.36 -0.74
C TYR A 83 1.82 14.33 -0.72
N GLU A 84 2.94 13.89 -0.17
CA GLU A 84 4.16 14.67 -0.11
C GLU A 84 5.12 14.28 -1.23
N LEU A 85 5.51 15.26 -2.05
CA LEU A 85 6.36 15.04 -3.23
C LEU A 85 7.80 14.64 -2.88
N GLN A 86 8.23 14.82 -1.62
CA GLN A 86 9.56 14.44 -1.16
C GLN A 86 9.79 12.92 -1.11
N TYR A 87 8.71 12.13 -1.04
CA TYR A 87 8.76 10.67 -1.05
C TYR A 87 8.37 10.15 -2.45
N ARG A 88 9.26 10.32 -3.43
CA ARG A 88 8.95 10.11 -4.85
C ARG A 88 8.43 8.71 -5.17
N VAL A 89 8.96 7.69 -4.49
CA VAL A 89 8.62 6.29 -4.75
C VAL A 89 7.69 5.71 -3.67
N SER A 90 7.70 6.27 -2.46
CA SER A 90 6.91 5.77 -1.31
C SER A 90 5.87 6.77 -0.80
N SER A 91 5.34 7.63 -1.66
CA SER A 91 4.39 8.69 -1.29
C SER A 91 3.13 8.16 -0.58
N ASP A 92 2.62 7.04 -1.05
CA ASP A 92 1.49 6.28 -0.54
C ASP A 92 1.81 5.65 0.83
N TYR A 93 3.04 5.20 1.05
CA TYR A 93 3.48 4.75 2.38
C TYR A 93 3.55 5.91 3.38
N ALA A 94 4.11 7.05 2.96
CA ALA A 94 4.18 8.26 3.78
C ALA A 94 2.79 8.75 4.18
N LEU A 95 1.87 8.89 3.23
CA LEU A 95 0.48 9.25 3.47
C LEU A 95 -0.18 8.32 4.49
N THR A 96 -0.09 7.00 4.24
CA THR A 96 -0.70 5.98 5.10
C THR A 96 -0.13 6.03 6.52
N ALA A 97 1.19 6.20 6.65
CA ALA A 97 1.86 6.33 7.94
C ALA A 97 1.43 7.60 8.69
N ARG A 98 1.28 8.74 8.00
CA ARG A 98 0.81 10.00 8.62
C ARG A 98 -0.62 9.87 9.13
N MET A 99 -1.52 9.33 8.31
CA MET A 99 -2.91 9.10 8.71
C MET A 99 -2.98 8.12 9.90
N TYR A 100 -2.19 7.04 9.88
CA TYR A 100 -2.09 6.13 11.02
C TYR A 100 -1.64 6.84 12.30
N LYS A 101 -0.59 7.68 12.23
CA LYS A 101 -0.11 8.48 13.36
C LYS A 101 -1.11 9.53 13.83
N ALA A 102 -1.98 10.00 12.96
CA ALA A 102 -3.09 10.90 13.27
C ALA A 102 -4.31 10.19 13.87
N GLY A 103 -4.24 8.88 14.11
CA GLY A 103 -5.30 8.12 14.77
C GLY A 103 -6.33 7.49 13.82
N TYR A 104 -6.07 7.47 12.52
CA TYR A 104 -6.91 6.76 11.56
C TYR A 104 -6.63 5.25 11.68
N PRO A 105 -7.57 4.43 12.17
CA PRO A 105 -7.31 3.01 12.38
C PRO A 105 -7.31 2.26 11.05
N PHE A 106 -6.66 1.10 11.02
CA PHE A 106 -6.78 0.15 9.91
C PHE A 106 -7.95 -0.79 10.16
N LYS A 107 -8.78 -1.03 9.15
CA LYS A 107 -9.79 -2.09 9.16
C LYS A 107 -9.65 -2.93 7.90
N ARG A 108 -9.55 -4.25 8.08
CA ARG A 108 -9.49 -5.19 6.97
C ARG A 108 -10.91 -5.64 6.60
N LEU A 109 -11.19 -5.70 5.30
CA LEU A 109 -12.36 -6.40 4.76
C LEU A 109 -11.88 -7.54 3.86
N PRO A 110 -12.57 -8.70 3.86
CA PRO A 110 -12.25 -9.77 2.94
C PRO A 110 -12.70 -9.42 1.51
N GLY A 111 -11.84 -9.71 0.53
CA GLY A 111 -12.16 -9.59 -0.89
C GLY A 111 -11.04 -8.98 -1.71
N LEU A 112 -11.06 -9.27 -3.01
CA LEU A 112 -10.15 -8.68 -3.99
C LEU A 112 -10.67 -7.31 -4.42
N VAL A 113 -9.76 -6.34 -4.48
CA VAL A 113 -10.06 -4.95 -4.89
C VAL A 113 -9.48 -4.65 -6.26
N SER A 114 -8.22 -5.02 -6.49
CA SER A 114 -7.46 -4.62 -7.66
C SER A 114 -6.62 -5.76 -8.21
N GLU A 115 -6.31 -5.67 -9.48
CA GLU A 115 -5.33 -6.50 -10.17
C GLU A 115 -4.28 -5.60 -10.82
N PHE A 116 -3.01 -6.01 -10.72
CA PHE A 116 -1.90 -5.25 -11.29
C PHE A 116 -0.78 -6.17 -11.74
N SER A 117 -0.14 -5.78 -12.84
CA SER A 117 0.99 -6.50 -13.41
C SER A 117 2.28 -6.16 -12.65
N MET A 118 3.09 -7.19 -12.40
CA MET A 118 4.45 -7.02 -11.92
C MET A 118 5.32 -6.44 -13.05
N GLY A 119 6.20 -5.47 -12.75
CA GLY A 119 7.08 -4.85 -13.75
C GLY A 119 7.06 -3.31 -13.83
N GLY A 120 6.19 -2.63 -13.08
CA GLY A 120 6.15 -1.16 -13.03
C GLY A 120 7.38 -0.51 -12.36
N VAL A 121 7.46 0.83 -12.41
CA VAL A 121 8.59 1.67 -11.91
C VAL A 121 9.01 1.33 -10.47
N SER A 122 8.07 0.94 -9.62
CA SER A 122 8.30 0.48 -8.24
C SER A 122 9.11 -0.83 -8.12
N THR A 123 9.29 -1.55 -9.23
CA THR A 123 10.16 -2.75 -9.37
C THR A 123 11.56 -2.39 -9.86
N SER A 124 11.70 -1.22 -10.49
CA SER A 124 12.93 -0.78 -11.17
C SER A 124 13.88 -0.03 -10.23
N ASN A 125 13.35 0.71 -9.25
CA ASN A 125 14.15 1.58 -8.38
C ASN A 125 14.13 1.16 -6.89
N ASN A 126 14.60 -0.06 -6.63
CA ASN A 126 14.53 -0.70 -5.31
C ASN A 126 15.29 0.05 -4.20
N LEU A 127 16.41 0.71 -4.54
CA LEU A 127 17.19 1.47 -3.56
C LEU A 127 16.43 2.71 -3.10
N GLU A 128 15.88 3.50 -4.02
CA GLU A 128 15.09 4.69 -3.68
C GLU A 128 13.83 4.31 -2.89
N LEU A 129 13.13 3.23 -3.29
CA LEU A 129 12.01 2.67 -2.52
C LEU A 129 12.40 2.33 -1.07
N CYS A 130 13.54 1.66 -0.86
CA CYS A 130 13.97 1.29 0.48
C CYS A 130 14.43 2.50 1.30
N GLN A 131 15.11 3.46 0.67
CA GLN A 131 15.56 4.71 1.31
C GLN A 131 14.37 5.56 1.74
N ASP A 132 13.40 5.78 0.86
CA ASP A 132 12.17 6.51 1.18
C ASP A 132 11.38 5.81 2.29
N ALA A 133 11.24 4.48 2.23
CA ALA A 133 10.59 3.73 3.30
C ALA A 133 11.29 3.90 4.65
N LYS A 134 12.63 3.91 4.67
CA LYS A 134 13.41 4.17 5.89
C LYS A 134 13.20 5.61 6.40
N LYS A 135 13.12 6.61 5.53
CA LYS A 135 12.79 7.99 5.91
C LYS A 135 11.40 8.06 6.55
N VAL A 136 10.38 7.48 5.94
CA VAL A 136 9.01 7.41 6.50
C VAL A 136 9.01 6.77 7.89
N GLN A 137 9.75 5.67 8.08
CA GLN A 137 9.86 5.00 9.37
C GLN A 137 10.49 5.88 10.45
N ARG A 138 11.52 6.65 10.10
CA ARG A 138 12.26 7.52 11.02
C ARG A 138 11.51 8.81 11.34
N GLU A 139 11.00 9.47 10.31
CA GLU A 139 10.43 10.82 10.41
C GLU A 139 8.96 10.80 10.83
N ILE A 140 8.16 9.89 10.26
CA ILE A 140 6.72 9.84 10.50
C ILE A 140 6.40 8.85 11.63
N LEU A 141 6.84 7.60 11.49
CA LEU A 141 6.54 6.55 12.47
C LEU A 141 7.38 6.65 13.75
N ARG A 142 8.43 7.49 13.75
CA ARG A 142 9.36 7.71 14.86
C ARG A 142 9.99 6.43 15.38
N MET A 143 10.33 5.52 14.47
CA MET A 143 10.99 4.26 14.82
C MET A 143 12.44 4.50 15.28
N PRO A 144 12.91 3.76 16.31
CA PRO A 144 14.31 3.76 16.67
C PRO A 144 15.20 3.35 15.49
N GLY A 145 16.39 3.96 15.39
CA GLY A 145 17.27 3.82 14.23
C GLY A 145 17.64 2.38 13.91
N VAL A 146 17.89 1.58 14.95
CA VAL A 146 18.21 0.15 14.84
C VAL A 146 17.09 -0.66 14.19
N PHE A 147 15.83 -0.38 14.52
CA PHE A 147 14.67 -1.09 13.93
C PHE A 147 14.39 -0.65 12.50
N ALA A 148 14.57 0.64 12.21
CA ALA A 148 14.45 1.15 10.84
C ALA A 148 15.55 0.55 9.93
N GLU A 149 16.78 0.39 10.45
CA GLU A 149 17.87 -0.26 9.71
C GLU A 149 17.58 -1.74 9.45
N LEU A 150 17.13 -2.48 10.48
CA LEU A 150 16.75 -3.88 10.31
C LEU A 150 15.62 -4.02 9.27
N SER A 151 14.61 -3.14 9.34
CA SER A 151 13.52 -3.12 8.36
C SER A 151 14.01 -2.83 6.94
N TYR A 152 14.96 -1.91 6.80
CA TYR A 152 15.59 -1.58 5.51
C TYR A 152 16.31 -2.79 4.91
N LEU A 153 17.14 -3.49 5.68
CA LEU A 153 17.86 -4.69 5.23
C LEU A 153 16.89 -5.83 4.83
N LEU A 154 15.83 -6.03 5.62
CA LEU A 154 14.79 -7.01 5.30
C LEU A 154 14.08 -6.67 3.97
N ARG A 155 13.78 -5.40 3.74
CA ARG A 155 13.12 -4.93 2.51
C ARG A 155 14.03 -5.09 1.28
N LEU A 156 15.32 -4.80 1.40
CA LEU A 156 16.28 -5.04 0.32
C LEU A 156 16.29 -6.52 -0.11
N LYS A 157 16.30 -7.44 0.88
CA LYS A 157 16.30 -8.89 0.62
C LYS A 157 15.01 -9.36 -0.06
N THR A 158 13.85 -8.88 0.39
CA THR A 158 12.55 -9.31 -0.17
C THR A 158 12.31 -8.76 -1.57
N THR A 159 12.64 -7.49 -1.79
CA THR A 159 12.48 -6.84 -3.10
C THR A 159 13.39 -7.47 -4.15
N GLY A 160 14.61 -7.85 -3.78
CA GLY A 160 15.52 -8.61 -4.64
C GLY A 160 14.97 -9.99 -5.04
N LYS A 161 14.35 -10.72 -4.11
CA LYS A 161 13.72 -12.02 -4.40
C LYS A 161 12.53 -11.91 -5.35
N THR A 162 11.66 -10.92 -5.14
CA THR A 162 10.48 -10.70 -6.01
C THR A 162 10.90 -10.40 -7.44
N LYS A 163 11.96 -9.61 -7.64
CA LYS A 163 12.51 -9.34 -8.98
C LYS A 163 13.11 -10.59 -9.62
N ALA A 164 13.81 -11.43 -8.84
CA ALA A 164 14.35 -12.69 -9.34
C ALA A 164 13.26 -13.70 -9.71
N LEU A 165 12.09 -13.65 -9.07
CA LEU A 165 10.93 -14.46 -9.43
C LEU A 165 10.28 -13.96 -10.72
N TYR A 166 10.13 -12.64 -10.89
CA TYR A 166 9.60 -12.04 -12.12
C TYR A 166 10.50 -12.33 -13.33
N ASN A 167 11.83 -12.16 -13.21
CA ASN A 167 12.76 -12.39 -14.32
C ASN A 167 12.95 -13.87 -14.72
N LYS A 168 12.32 -14.82 -14.01
CA LYS A 168 12.35 -16.25 -14.33
C LYS A 168 11.14 -16.73 -15.12
N ALA A 169 10.09 -15.90 -15.19
CA ALA A 169 8.94 -16.08 -16.06
C ALA A 169 9.24 -15.44 -17.43
#